data_AF-A0A6F8QK35-F1
#
_entry.id   AF-A0A6F8QK35-F1
#
_cell.length_a   1.000
_cell.length_b   1.000
_cell.length_c   1.000
_cell.angle_alpha   90.00
_cell.angle_beta   90.00
_cell.angle_gamma   90.00
#
_symmetry.space_group_name_H-M   'P 1'
#
loop_
_entity.id
_entity.type
_entity.pdbx_description
1 polymer ?
#
loop_
_entity_poly.entity_id
_entity_poly.type
_entity_poly.pdbx_seq_one_letter_code
_entity_poly.pdbx_strand_id
1 'polypeptide(L)'
;MNKTKGCLIANFATVPKIVLQWDEMIRTAGSLKLGKVQASVLVRSLLKSERPSGLTQAIIEVGRINKTLYLLNYIDDEDYRRRILTQLNRGESRHAVARAICHGQKR
;
A
#
# COMPACT_ATOMS: atom_id res chain seq x y z
N MET A 1 -15.05 1.96 -30.45
CA MET A 1 -15.59 0.67 -29.98
C MET A 1 -14.48 -0.11 -29.29
N ASN A 2 -14.60 -0.27 -27.98
CA ASN A 2 -13.99 -1.29 -27.10
C ASN A 2 -12.46 -1.34 -26.94
N LYS A 3 -11.93 -0.54 -26.00
CA LYS A 3 -10.61 -0.77 -25.39
C LYS A 3 -10.64 -1.01 -23.86
N THR A 4 -11.79 -1.30 -23.29
CA THR A 4 -11.99 -1.34 -21.82
C THR A 4 -12.34 -2.70 -21.24
N LYS A 5 -12.04 -3.80 -21.94
CA LYS A 5 -12.09 -5.15 -21.35
C LYS A 5 -10.68 -5.71 -21.13
N GLY A 6 -9.86 -4.95 -20.40
CA GLY A 6 -8.59 -5.41 -19.87
C GLY A 6 -8.81 -6.09 -18.52
N CYS A 7 -8.84 -7.42 -18.54
CA CYS A 7 -8.53 -8.34 -17.44
C CYS A 7 -8.44 -7.74 -16.01
N LEU A 8 -9.48 -7.98 -15.19
CA LEU A 8 -9.55 -7.57 -13.78
C LEU A 8 -8.52 -8.29 -12.86
N ILE A 9 -7.63 -9.13 -13.41
CA ILE A 9 -6.61 -9.89 -12.67
C ILE A 9 -5.19 -9.64 -13.24
N ALA A 10 -5.02 -8.84 -14.29
CA ALA A 10 -3.70 -8.52 -14.84
C ALA A 10 -3.07 -7.33 -14.10
N ASN A 11 -2.71 -7.54 -12.83
CA ASN A 11 -2.03 -6.52 -11.99
C ASN A 11 -0.51 -6.52 -12.21
N PHE A 12 -0.05 -6.61 -13.47
CA PHE A 12 1.37 -6.59 -13.79
C PHE A 12 1.94 -5.19 -13.52
N ALA A 13 3.01 -5.13 -12.74
CA ALA A 13 3.68 -3.87 -12.45
C ALA A 13 4.37 -3.32 -13.71
N THR A 14 4.22 -2.02 -13.95
CA THR A 14 4.83 -1.36 -15.10
C THR A 14 6.23 -0.85 -14.76
N VAL A 15 7.26 -1.65 -15.07
CA VAL A 15 8.67 -1.35 -14.79
C VAL A 15 9.15 -0.01 -15.37
N PRO A 16 8.79 0.40 -16.61
CA PRO A 16 9.27 1.66 -17.19
C PRO A 16 8.98 2.91 -16.35
N LYS A 17 7.82 2.95 -15.66
CA LYS A 17 7.46 4.09 -14.79
C LYS A 17 8.34 4.17 -13.55
N ILE A 18 8.78 3.03 -13.04
CA ILE A 18 9.69 2.93 -11.89
C ILE A 18 11.06 3.45 -12.30
N VAL A 19 11.58 2.97 -13.43
CA VAL A 19 12.89 3.37 -13.95
C VAL A 19 12.95 4.88 -14.20
N LEU A 20 11.91 5.44 -14.82
CA LEU A 20 11.84 6.88 -15.13
C LEU A 20 11.87 7.79 -13.89
N GLN A 21 11.43 7.30 -12.73
CA GLN A 21 11.31 8.07 -11.50
C GLN A 21 12.25 7.57 -10.40
N TRP A 22 13.18 6.68 -10.74
CA TRP A 22 14.04 5.99 -9.77
C TRP A 22 14.81 6.95 -8.89
N ASP A 23 15.46 7.95 -9.49
CA ASP A 23 16.26 8.94 -8.75
C ASP A 23 15.42 9.74 -7.76
N GLU A 24 14.20 10.13 -8.14
CA GLU A 24 13.30 10.89 -7.26
C GLU A 24 12.77 10.01 -6.11
N MET A 25 12.52 8.73 -6.37
CA MET A 25 12.15 7.77 -5.33
C MET A 25 13.26 7.60 -4.30
N ILE A 26 14.51 7.42 -4.75
CA ILE A 26 15.67 7.28 -3.85
C ILE A 26 15.93 8.58 -3.08
N ARG A 27 15.81 9.74 -3.73
CA ARG A 27 15.92 11.05 -3.07
C ARG A 27 14.87 11.23 -1.97
N THR A 28 13.63 10.84 -2.26
CA THR A 28 12.53 10.88 -1.30
C THR A 28 12.79 9.92 -0.12
N ALA A 29 13.23 8.70 -0.41
CA ALA A 29 13.58 7.73 0.63
C ALA A 29 14.75 8.21 1.51
N GLY A 30 15.78 8.82 0.90
CA GLY A 30 16.90 9.43 1.63
C GLY A 30 16.44 10.60 2.51
N SER A 31 15.57 11.46 2.00
CA SER A 31 15.01 12.59 2.76
C SER A 31 14.19 12.13 3.98
N LEU A 32 13.40 11.06 3.82
CA LEU A 32 12.69 10.41 4.92
C LEU A 32 13.66 9.80 5.93
N LYS A 33 14.66 9.04 5.46
CA LYS A 33 15.63 8.34 6.30
C LYS A 33 16.48 9.31 7.13
N LEU A 34 16.84 10.45 6.55
CA LEU A 34 17.61 11.52 7.20
C LEU A 34 16.73 12.49 8.00
N GLY A 35 15.41 12.28 8.05
CA GLY A 35 14.48 13.13 8.81
C GLY A 35 14.31 14.54 8.24
N LYS A 36 14.73 14.78 6.99
CA LYS A 36 14.57 16.09 6.31
C LYS A 36 13.11 16.39 5.97
N VAL A 37 12.31 15.34 5.74
CA VAL A 37 10.87 15.42 5.49
C VAL A 37 10.16 14.45 6.40
N GLN A 38 9.08 14.90 7.07
CA GLN A 38 8.21 14.00 7.84
C GLN A 38 7.34 13.15 6.90
N ALA A 39 7.18 11.87 7.24
CA ALA A 39 6.33 10.95 6.47
C ALA A 39 4.88 11.45 6.33
N SER A 40 4.32 12.06 7.37
CA SER A 40 2.97 12.63 7.37
C SER A 40 2.80 13.74 6.32
N VAL A 41 3.80 14.61 6.18
CA VAL A 41 3.83 15.71 5.21
C VAL A 41 3.97 15.16 3.80
N LEU A 42 4.86 14.19 3.59
CA LEU A 42 5.05 13.56 2.30
C LEU A 42 3.76 12.86 1.83
N VAL A 43 3.13 12.06 2.68
CA VAL A 43 1.87 11.38 2.34
C VAL A 43 0.78 12.39 1.97
N ARG A 44 0.65 13.47 2.76
CA ARG A 44 -0.31 14.55 2.44
C ARG A 44 -0.02 15.19 1.08
N SER A 45 1.26 15.41 0.76
CA SER A 45 1.67 15.97 -0.53
C SER A 45 1.35 15.02 -1.69
N LEU A 46 1.69 13.74 -1.58
CA LEU A 46 1.44 12.73 -2.61
C LEU A 46 -0.05 12.52 -2.87
N LEU A 47 -0.89 12.67 -1.85
CA LEU A 47 -2.35 12.49 -1.92
C LEU A 47 -3.12 13.80 -2.17
N LYS A 48 -2.44 14.94 -2.30
CA LYS A 48 -3.10 16.25 -2.46
C LYS A 48 -3.83 16.39 -3.81
N SER A 49 -3.33 15.72 -4.85
CA SER A 49 -3.81 15.87 -6.22
C SER A 49 -4.70 14.71 -6.64
N GLU A 50 -5.82 15.00 -7.31
CA GLU A 50 -6.66 13.98 -7.96
C GLU A 50 -5.92 13.24 -9.07
N ARG A 51 -4.95 13.92 -9.72
CA ARG A 51 -4.05 13.31 -10.69
C ARG A 51 -2.73 12.92 -10.01
N PRO A 52 -2.40 11.62 -9.94
CA PRO A 52 -1.17 11.18 -9.30
C PRO A 52 0.05 11.66 -10.08
N SER A 53 1.03 12.24 -9.39
CA SER A 53 2.30 12.66 -9.98
C SER A 53 3.10 11.45 -10.50
N GLY A 54 4.15 11.71 -11.29
CA GLY A 54 5.06 10.66 -11.76
C GLY A 54 5.64 9.83 -10.60
N LEU A 55 6.09 10.51 -9.54
CA LEU A 55 6.56 9.87 -8.31
C LEU A 55 5.47 9.02 -7.64
N THR A 56 4.25 9.56 -7.48
CA THR A 56 3.13 8.81 -6.90
C THR A 56 2.81 7.56 -7.72
N GLN A 57 2.82 7.68 -9.06
CA GLN A 57 2.64 6.54 -9.96
C GLN A 57 3.73 5.49 -9.78
N ALA A 58 5.00 5.89 -9.73
CA ALA A 58 6.12 4.96 -9.54
C ALA A 58 6.04 4.23 -8.19
N ILE A 59 5.68 4.94 -7.11
CA ILE A 59 5.45 4.34 -5.79
C ILE A 59 4.30 3.33 -5.83
N ILE A 60 3.20 3.63 -6.55
CA ILE A 60 2.09 2.69 -6.74
C ILE A 60 2.56 1.42 -7.47
N GLU A 61 3.34 1.55 -8.55
CA GLU A 61 3.87 0.39 -9.29
C GLU A 61 4.77 -0.49 -8.40
N VAL A 62 5.66 0.11 -7.59
CA VAL A 62 6.46 -0.64 -6.61
C VAL A 62 5.57 -1.32 -5.55
N GLY A 63 4.53 -0.63 -5.09
CA GLY A 63 3.53 -1.19 -4.19
C GLY A 63 2.82 -2.41 -4.76
N ARG A 64 2.55 -2.44 -6.08
CA ARG A 64 1.99 -3.61 -6.76
C ARG A 64 2.95 -4.81 -6.73
N ILE A 65 4.25 -4.59 -6.99
CA ILE A 65 5.27 -5.67 -6.90
C ILE A 65 5.27 -6.27 -5.50
N ASN A 66 5.34 -5.43 -4.46
CA ASN A 66 5.31 -5.89 -3.08
C ASN A 66 4.01 -6.63 -2.73
N LYS A 67 2.86 -6.17 -3.22
CA LYS A 67 1.56 -6.84 -3.02
C LYS A 67 1.53 -8.22 -3.69
N THR A 68 2.08 -8.36 -4.88
CA THR A 68 2.18 -9.64 -5.58
C THR A 68 3.08 -10.60 -4.82
N LEU A 69 4.28 -10.18 -4.42
CA LEU A 69 5.19 -11.01 -3.60
C LEU A 69 4.54 -11.42 -2.27
N TYR A 70 3.88 -10.49 -1.60
CA TYR A 70 3.13 -10.78 -0.38
C TYR A 70 2.07 -11.85 -0.60
N LEU A 71 1.28 -11.75 -1.68
CA LEU A 71 0.21 -12.70 -1.97
C LEU A 71 0.76 -14.09 -2.32
N LEU A 72 1.84 -14.16 -3.08
CA LEU A 72 2.52 -15.41 -3.40
C LEU A 72 2.99 -16.11 -2.13
N ASN A 73 3.71 -15.38 -1.25
CA ASN A 73 4.16 -15.92 0.04
C ASN A 73 2.99 -16.33 0.93
N TYR A 74 1.88 -15.58 0.91
CA TYR A 74 0.68 -15.90 1.71
C TYR A 74 0.02 -17.22 1.28
N ILE A 75 0.03 -17.54 -0.01
CA ILE A 75 -0.56 -18.78 -0.54
C ILE A 75 0.38 -19.97 -0.32
N ASP A 76 1.69 -19.77 -0.45
CA ASP A 76 2.69 -20.83 -0.37
C ASP A 76 3.03 -21.24 1.09
N ASP A 77 3.22 -20.27 1.99
CA ASP A 77 3.69 -20.51 3.35
C ASP A 77 2.54 -20.41 4.38
N GLU A 78 2.20 -21.54 5.00
CA GLU A 78 1.16 -21.61 6.03
C GLU A 78 1.53 -20.89 7.33
N ASP A 79 2.79 -20.95 7.75
CA ASP A 79 3.24 -20.31 9.00
C ASP A 79 3.24 -18.79 8.84
N TYR A 80 3.67 -18.29 7.68
CA TYR A 80 3.56 -16.89 7.30
C TYR A 80 2.11 -16.41 7.32
N ARG A 81 1.20 -17.19 6.72
CA ARG A 81 -0.25 -16.94 6.74
C ARG A 81 -0.80 -16.87 8.17
N ARG A 82 -0.46 -17.85 9.01
CA ARG A 82 -0.93 -17.93 10.40
C ARG A 82 -0.46 -16.74 11.23
N ARG A 83 0.79 -16.30 11.04
CA ARG A 83 1.34 -15.10 11.69
C ARG A 83 0.57 -13.85 11.31
N ILE A 84 0.26 -13.68 10.03
CA ILE A 84 -0.53 -12.55 9.52
C ILE A 84 -1.94 -12.54 10.13
N LEU A 85 -2.65 -13.67 10.08
CA LEU A 85 -4.00 -13.80 10.64
C LEU A 85 -4.01 -13.50 12.14
N THR A 86 -2.99 -13.93 12.88
CA THR A 86 -2.86 -13.62 14.31
C THR A 86 -2.76 -12.12 14.56
N GLN A 87 -1.97 -11.38 13.77
CA GLN A 87 -1.86 -9.92 13.90
C GLN A 87 -3.17 -9.22 13.51
N LEU A 88 -3.81 -9.69 12.43
CA LEU A 88 -5.09 -9.15 11.98
C LEU A 88 -6.16 -9.31 13.06
N ASN A 89 -6.33 -10.52 13.59
CA ASN A 89 -7.29 -10.84 14.65
C ASN A 89 -7.07 -9.96 15.89
N ARG A 90 -5.82 -9.68 16.27
CA ARG A 90 -5.50 -8.78 17.39
C ARG A 90 -6.01 -7.36 17.15
N GLY A 91 -5.77 -6.83 15.95
CA GLY A 91 -6.26 -5.50 15.56
C GLY A 91 -7.78 -5.43 15.53
N GLU A 92 -8.42 -6.38 14.87
CA GLU A 92 -9.88 -6.48 14.76
C GLU A 92 -10.54 -6.63 16.14
N SER A 93 -9.97 -7.45 17.02
CA SER A 93 -10.48 -7.61 18.40
C SER A 93 -10.42 -6.29 19.18
N ARG A 94 -9.32 -5.54 19.08
CA ARG A 94 -9.20 -4.22 19.71
C ARG A 94 -10.23 -3.24 19.15
N HIS A 95 -10.41 -3.22 17.84
CA HIS A 95 -11.42 -2.38 17.20
C HIS A 95 -12.85 -2.80 17.56
N ALA A 96 -13.11 -4.10 17.73
CA ALA A 96 -14.41 -4.61 18.16
C ALA A 96 -14.76 -4.14 19.57
N VAL A 97 -13.81 -4.23 20.51
CA VAL A 97 -13.97 -3.72 21.88
C VAL A 97 -14.17 -2.21 21.87
N ALA A 98 -13.35 -1.46 21.14
CA ALA A 98 -13.50 0.00 21.02
C ALA A 98 -14.89 0.39 20.49
N ARG A 99 -15.42 -0.32 19.48
CA ARG A 99 -16.79 -0.08 18.98
C ARG A 99 -17.86 -0.38 20.04
N ALA A 100 -17.73 -1.50 20.76
CA ALA A 100 -18.68 -1.89 21.79
C ALA A 100 -18.75 -0.85 22.93
N ILE A 101 -17.60 -0.28 23.31
CA ILE A 101 -17.51 0.71 24.39
C ILE A 101 -17.89 2.12 23.92
N CYS A 102 -17.32 2.59 22.80
CA CYS A 102 -17.45 4.00 22.39
C CYS A 102 -18.73 4.32 21.62
N HIS A 103 -19.37 3.33 20.99
CA HIS A 103 -20.58 3.56 20.20
C HIS A 103 -21.85 2.96 20.81
N GLY A 104 -21.72 2.14 21.85
CA GLY A 104 -22.83 1.35 22.40
C GLY A 104 -23.37 0.37 21.35
N GLN A 105 -23.89 -0.78 21.76
CA GLN A 105 -24.70 -1.57 20.85
C GLN A 105 -25.98 -0.77 20.55
N LYS A 106 -25.99 -0.01 19.44
CA LYS A 106 -27.23 0.52 18.86
C LYS A 106 -28.09 -0.70 18.53
N ARG A 107 -29.05 -0.98 19.42
CA ARG A 107 -30.14 -1.93 19.21
C ARG A 107 -31.06 -1.40 18.11
#